data_AF-A0A8S3SMX6-F1
#
_entry.id   AF-A0A8S3SMX6-F1
#
_cell.length_a   1.000
_cell.length_b   1.000
_cell.length_c   1.000
_cell.angle_alpha   90.00
_cell.angle_beta   90.00
_cell.angle_gamma   90.00
#
_symmetry.space_group_name_H-M   'P 1'
#
loop_
_entity.id
_entity.type
_entity.pdbx_description
1 polymer ?
#
loop_
_entity_poly.entity_id
_entity_poly.type
_entity_poly.pdbx_seq_one_letter_code
_entity_poly.pdbx_strand_id
1 'polypeptide(L)'
;MVIETHILQMSEYEKVLKQLGSYGPLHYFGKYQFRVFIIVSLFETPVAWAMLLPILINAKPTWTCYEDSGNATRNMTQNYTMNACAADNKMCGAMKFSEDFTSIISEWHLICENEGIPSLITTIQMLGVFLGACITGQLADKFGRKKPLYLEYLLLLILLFCSAFAQSWQTFAVLRFFIGGLVGGVLVTNFVLPLEYVIPSWRVFCGCVGFWAVGLMLLAPLGYFIRDWRTLTMVTSLVGLPMLLSWRLVPESPRWLLSKGRYEEAKQIILTMAAYNKVDNPDLTQLQLSMVR
;
A
#
# COMPACT_ATOMS: atom_id res chain seq x y z
N MET A 1 -15.99 30.94 -17.17
CA MET A 1 -15.79 30.19 -18.43
C MET A 1 -15.09 28.83 -18.22
N VAL A 2 -13.76 28.72 -18.04
CA VAL A 2 -13.08 27.40 -17.95
C VAL A 2 -13.53 26.53 -16.76
N ILE A 3 -13.82 27.14 -15.60
CA ILE A 3 -14.31 26.39 -14.43
C ILE A 3 -15.75 25.89 -14.64
N GLU A 4 -16.59 26.68 -15.29
CA GLU A 4 -17.99 26.32 -15.57
C GLU A 4 -18.10 25.18 -16.59
N THR A 5 -17.25 25.18 -17.62
CA THR A 5 -17.22 24.10 -18.62
C THR A 5 -16.78 22.79 -17.99
N HIS A 6 -15.80 22.80 -17.09
CA HIS A 6 -15.42 21.61 -16.33
C HIS A 6 -16.54 21.11 -15.40
N ILE A 7 -17.27 21.99 -14.71
CA ILE A 7 -18.40 21.59 -13.85
C ILE A 7 -19.50 20.93 -14.69
N LEU A 8 -19.84 21.51 -15.84
CA LEU A 8 -20.81 20.96 -16.79
C LEU A 8 -20.39 19.57 -17.28
N GLN A 9 -19.14 19.41 -17.72
CA GLN A 9 -18.59 18.11 -18.15
C GLN A 9 -18.73 17.03 -17.08
N MET A 10 -18.42 17.36 -15.82
CA MET A 10 -18.52 16.40 -14.73
C MET A 10 -19.97 16.01 -14.43
N SER A 11 -20.90 16.97 -14.49
CA SER A 11 -22.33 16.71 -14.33
C SER A 11 -22.88 15.78 -15.43
N GLU A 12 -22.51 16.02 -16.68
CA GLU A 12 -22.92 15.15 -17.79
C GLU A 12 -22.32 13.74 -17.68
N TYR A 13 -21.05 13.63 -17.26
CA TYR A 13 -20.42 12.34 -17.01
C TYR A 13 -21.15 11.54 -15.91
N GLU A 14 -21.59 12.19 -14.84
CA GLU A 14 -22.34 11.52 -13.77
C GLU A 14 -23.71 11.01 -14.24
N LYS A 15 -24.37 11.69 -15.18
CA LYS A 15 -25.61 11.18 -15.81
C LYS A 15 -25.33 9.92 -16.63
N VAL A 16 -24.25 9.90 -17.40
CA VAL A 16 -23.82 8.71 -18.16
C VAL A 16 -23.53 7.54 -17.21
N LEU A 17 -22.85 7.77 -16.09
CA LEU A 17 -22.62 6.73 -15.09
C LEU A 17 -23.92 6.15 -14.51
N LYS A 18 -24.94 6.98 -14.26
CA LYS A 18 -26.26 6.51 -13.80
C LYS A 18 -26.90 5.58 -14.83
N GLN A 19 -26.83 5.93 -16.12
CA GLN A 19 -27.33 5.06 -17.20
C GLN A 19 -26.58 3.71 -17.23
N LEU A 20 -25.25 3.75 -17.15
CA LEU A 20 -24.40 2.55 -17.16
C LEU A 20 -24.63 1.62 -15.96
N GLY A 21 -25.00 2.17 -14.80
CA GLY A 21 -25.23 1.42 -13.58
C GLY A 21 -26.65 0.86 -13.42
N SER A 22 -27.62 1.35 -14.19
CA SER A 22 -29.05 1.08 -13.97
C SER A 22 -29.44 -0.41 -14.03
N TYR A 23 -28.66 -1.23 -14.72
CA TYR A 23 -28.88 -2.68 -14.89
C TYR A 23 -27.87 -3.55 -14.14
N GLY A 24 -27.16 -2.95 -13.17
CA GLY A 24 -26.18 -3.63 -12.33
C GLY A 24 -26.80 -4.59 -11.31
N PRO A 25 -26.02 -5.56 -10.78
CA PRO A 25 -26.46 -6.46 -9.71
C PRO A 25 -26.80 -5.71 -8.41
N LEU A 26 -26.21 -4.52 -8.23
CA LEU A 26 -26.53 -3.55 -7.20
C LEU A 26 -27.04 -2.31 -7.92
N HIS A 27 -28.20 -1.79 -7.52
CA HIS A 27 -28.89 -0.68 -8.21
C HIS A 27 -27.93 0.50 -8.45
N TYR A 28 -27.73 0.89 -9.71
CA TYR A 28 -26.76 1.91 -10.15
C TYR A 28 -25.26 1.57 -10.00
N PHE A 29 -24.93 0.28 -9.84
CA PHE A 29 -23.56 -0.23 -9.75
C PHE A 29 -23.36 -1.41 -10.71
N GLY A 30 -22.90 -1.10 -11.92
CA GLY A 30 -22.78 -2.08 -13.00
C GLY A 30 -21.69 -3.15 -12.77
N LYS A 31 -21.78 -4.26 -13.50
CA LYS A 31 -20.84 -5.39 -13.38
C LYS A 31 -19.41 -4.99 -13.74
N TYR A 32 -19.25 -4.08 -14.70
CA TYR A 32 -17.94 -3.56 -15.09
C TYR A 32 -17.30 -2.76 -13.96
N GLN A 33 -18.05 -1.84 -13.36
CA GLN A 33 -17.61 -1.03 -12.22
C GLN A 33 -17.22 -1.92 -11.04
N PHE A 34 -18.03 -2.94 -10.74
CA PHE A 34 -17.70 -3.93 -9.70
C PHE A 34 -16.41 -4.67 -10.00
N ARG A 35 -16.19 -5.11 -11.24
CA ARG A 35 -14.93 -5.77 -11.63
C ARG A 35 -13.73 -4.85 -11.45
N VAL A 36 -13.81 -3.59 -11.89
CA VAL A 36 -12.71 -2.61 -11.74
C VAL A 36 -12.45 -2.33 -10.27
N PHE A 37 -13.51 -2.12 -9.47
CA PHE A 37 -13.41 -1.91 -8.04
C PHE A 37 -12.68 -3.06 -7.34
N ILE A 38 -13.11 -4.31 -7.56
CA ILE A 38 -12.45 -5.49 -6.95
C ILE A 38 -10.98 -5.57 -7.36
N ILE A 39 -10.67 -5.44 -8.66
CA ILE A 39 -9.28 -5.55 -9.13
C ILE A 39 -8.39 -4.47 -8.50
N VAL A 40 -8.87 -3.22 -8.44
CA VAL A 40 -8.10 -2.11 -7.87
C VAL A 40 -7.98 -2.29 -6.35
N SER A 41 -9.05 -2.64 -5.65
CA SER A 41 -8.99 -2.86 -4.20
C SER A 41 -8.05 -4.00 -3.80
N LEU A 42 -7.81 -5.01 -4.64
CA LEU A 42 -6.84 -6.07 -4.35
C LEU A 42 -5.40 -5.56 -4.17
N PHE A 43 -5.04 -4.41 -4.75
CA PHE A 43 -3.72 -3.79 -4.52
C PHE A 43 -3.53 -3.39 -3.06
N GLU A 44 -4.61 -3.10 -2.32
CA GLU A 44 -4.53 -2.68 -0.92
C GLU A 44 -3.90 -3.74 -0.02
N THR A 45 -4.08 -5.03 -0.33
CA THR A 45 -3.57 -6.11 0.53
C THR A 45 -2.04 -6.12 0.59
N PRO A 46 -1.29 -6.21 -0.54
CA PRO A 46 0.17 -6.13 -0.50
C PRO A 46 0.70 -4.76 -0.02
N VAL A 47 -0.01 -3.67 -0.31
CA VAL A 47 0.35 -2.32 0.16
C VAL A 47 0.22 -2.23 1.68
N ALA A 48 -0.86 -2.77 2.24
CA ALA A 48 -1.06 -2.88 3.67
C ALA A 48 0.08 -3.67 4.32
N TRP A 49 0.47 -4.80 3.72
CA TRP A 49 1.62 -5.56 4.21
C TRP A 49 2.90 -4.73 4.19
N ALA A 50 3.24 -4.07 3.08
CA ALA A 50 4.44 -3.23 2.99
C ALA A 50 4.45 -2.13 4.08
N MET A 51 3.28 -1.50 4.32
CA MET A 51 3.13 -0.47 5.35
C MET A 51 3.26 -1.01 6.76
N LEU A 52 2.66 -2.17 7.04
CA LEU A 52 2.45 -2.71 8.39
C LEU A 52 3.49 -3.75 8.79
N LEU A 53 4.34 -4.19 7.85
CA LEU A 53 5.45 -5.10 8.08
C LEU A 53 6.32 -4.72 9.30
N PRO A 54 6.63 -3.42 9.59
CA PRO A 54 7.35 -3.02 10.80
C PRO A 54 6.76 -3.58 12.10
N ILE A 55 5.44 -3.81 12.18
CA ILE A 55 4.80 -4.36 13.38
C ILE A 55 5.37 -5.74 13.73
N LEU A 56 5.64 -6.58 12.72
CA LEU A 56 6.16 -7.92 12.91
C LEU A 56 7.69 -7.93 13.01
N ILE A 57 8.37 -7.19 12.13
CA ILE A 57 9.84 -7.24 12.07
C ILE A 57 10.52 -6.46 13.18
N ASN A 58 9.82 -5.52 13.84
CA ASN A 58 10.29 -4.80 15.02
C ASN A 58 9.90 -5.52 16.32
N ALA A 59 9.37 -6.75 16.25
CA ALA A 59 9.11 -7.53 17.45
C ALA A 59 10.43 -7.72 18.22
N LYS A 60 10.40 -7.39 19.51
CA LYS A 60 11.52 -7.51 20.43
C LYS A 60 11.52 -8.92 21.02
N PRO A 61 12.43 -9.83 20.59
CA PRO A 61 12.56 -11.13 21.23
C PRO A 61 13.08 -10.95 22.65
N THR A 62 12.69 -11.88 23.52
CA THR A 62 13.27 -12.00 24.84
C THR A 62 14.76 -12.38 24.73
N TRP A 63 15.57 -11.76 25.57
CA TRP A 63 17.01 -12.00 25.60
C TRP A 63 17.54 -12.09 27.02
N THR A 64 18.61 -12.85 27.16
CA THR A 64 19.31 -13.08 28.43
C THR A 64 20.74 -12.62 28.33
N CYS A 65 21.21 -11.91 29.36
CA CYS A 65 22.63 -11.63 29.54
C CYS A 65 23.27 -12.66 30.48
N TYR A 66 24.45 -13.12 30.08
CA TYR A 66 25.34 -13.87 30.95
C TYR A 66 26.41 -12.91 31.48
N GLU A 67 26.44 -12.73 32.80
CA GLU A 67 27.59 -12.10 33.46
C GLU A 67 28.70 -13.14 33.62
N ASP A 68 29.83 -12.93 32.93
CA ASP A 68 31.07 -13.63 33.28
C ASP A 68 31.53 -13.13 34.65
N SER A 69 31.16 -13.87 35.69
CA SER A 69 31.76 -13.70 37.01
C SER A 69 33.24 -14.06 36.89
N GLY A 70 34.09 -13.06 36.65
CA GLY A 70 35.55 -13.17 36.63
C GLY A 70 36.08 -13.54 38.02
N ASN A 71 35.91 -14.82 38.38
CA ASN A 71 36.53 -15.64 39.44
C ASN A 71 35.56 -16.74 39.89
N ALA A 72 35.14 -17.63 38.97
CA ALA A 72 34.33 -18.79 39.32
C ALA A 72 35.22 -19.94 39.86
N THR A 73 35.56 -19.89 41.14
CA THR A 73 35.75 -21.15 41.90
C THR A 73 34.36 -21.74 42.13
N ARG A 74 34.17 -22.94 41.59
CA ARG A 74 32.98 -23.83 41.69
C ARG A 74 31.94 -23.43 42.76
N ASN A 75 30.90 -22.73 42.33
CA ASN A 75 29.51 -22.88 42.76
C ASN A 75 28.62 -22.18 41.73
N MET A 76 27.93 -22.97 40.90
CA MET A 76 27.04 -22.49 39.84
C MET A 76 25.80 -21.82 40.44
N THR A 77 25.82 -20.50 40.53
CA THR A 77 24.63 -19.67 40.31
C THR A 77 25.00 -18.66 39.23
N GLN A 78 24.82 -19.03 37.96
CA GLN A 78 24.84 -18.05 36.89
C GLN A 78 23.64 -17.11 37.14
N ASN A 79 23.89 -15.90 37.62
CA ASN A 79 22.85 -14.89 37.70
C ASN A 79 22.53 -14.43 36.28
N TYR A 80 21.45 -14.96 35.72
CA TYR A 80 20.91 -14.50 34.44
C TYR A 80 19.99 -13.30 34.73
N THR A 81 20.22 -12.20 34.03
CA THR A 81 19.28 -11.09 34.02
C THR A 81 18.51 -11.12 32.70
N MET A 82 17.19 -11.28 32.81
CA MET A 82 16.29 -11.24 31.65
C MET A 82 16.01 -9.79 31.28
N ASN A 83 16.16 -9.46 30.00
CA ASN A 83 15.81 -8.14 29.44
C ASN A 83 16.46 -6.95 30.20
N ALA A 84 17.66 -7.11 30.76
CA ALA A 84 18.32 -6.07 31.55
C ALA A 84 19.65 -5.66 30.91
N CYS A 85 19.77 -4.36 30.65
CA CYS A 85 20.99 -3.76 30.14
C CYS A 85 21.99 -3.50 31.27
N ALA A 86 23.27 -3.31 30.94
CA ALA A 86 24.26 -2.88 31.92
C ALA A 86 23.90 -1.49 32.50
N ALA A 87 24.46 -1.13 33.66
CA ALA A 87 24.14 0.12 34.36
C ALA A 87 24.40 1.39 33.52
N ASP A 88 25.30 1.30 32.55
CA ASP A 88 25.66 2.32 31.55
C ASP A 88 24.81 2.23 30.26
N ASN A 89 23.69 1.49 30.30
CA ASN A 89 22.76 1.25 29.21
C ASN A 89 23.39 0.58 27.98
N LYS A 90 24.54 -0.10 28.17
CA LYS A 90 25.22 -0.85 27.11
C LYS A 90 24.80 -2.31 27.08
N MET A 91 25.04 -2.92 25.92
CA MET A 91 24.84 -4.35 25.69
C MET A 91 25.87 -5.18 26.46
N CYS A 92 25.46 -6.31 27.02
CA CYS A 92 26.38 -7.27 27.66
C CYS A 92 27.20 -8.07 26.64
N GLY A 93 28.39 -8.53 27.03
CA GLY A 93 29.33 -9.24 26.15
C GLY A 93 28.89 -10.66 25.72
N ALA A 94 28.05 -11.33 26.52
CA ALA A 94 27.52 -12.67 26.24
C ALA A 94 25.99 -12.65 26.28
N MET A 95 25.36 -12.30 25.16
CA MET A 95 23.89 -12.22 25.02
C MET A 95 23.36 -13.35 24.14
N LYS A 96 22.21 -13.92 24.51
CA LYS A 96 21.50 -14.91 23.71
C LYS A 96 20.02 -14.55 23.61
N PHE A 97 19.46 -14.60 22.40
CA PHE A 97 18.02 -14.53 22.17
C PHE A 97 17.38 -15.90 22.43
N SER A 98 16.25 -15.90 23.14
CA SER A 98 15.61 -17.13 23.61
C SER A 98 14.54 -17.68 22.65
N GLU A 99 14.14 -16.91 21.64
CA GLU A 99 13.01 -17.23 20.76
C GLU A 99 13.45 -17.68 19.36
N ASP A 100 12.69 -18.60 18.77
CA ASP A 100 12.97 -19.21 17.45
C ASP A 100 12.55 -18.33 16.25
N PHE A 101 12.59 -17.00 16.39
CA PHE A 101 12.31 -16.07 15.29
C PHE A 101 13.42 -15.02 15.15
N THR A 102 13.60 -14.52 13.94
CA THR A 102 14.56 -13.44 13.66
C THR A 102 13.81 -12.14 13.42
N SER A 103 14.35 -11.04 13.94
CA SER A 103 13.83 -9.70 13.75
C SER A 103 14.96 -8.72 13.46
N ILE A 104 14.64 -7.49 13.03
CA ILE A 104 15.68 -6.48 12.84
C ILE A 104 16.40 -6.13 14.14
N ILE A 105 15.71 -6.32 15.28
CA ILE A 105 16.25 -6.10 16.61
C ILE A 105 17.27 -7.20 16.94
N SER A 106 16.95 -8.47 16.65
CA SER A 106 17.88 -9.57 16.91
C SER A 106 19.10 -9.54 16.00
N GLU A 107 18.93 -9.11 14.75
CA GLU A 107 20.02 -9.13 13.78
C GLU A 107 21.01 -7.98 13.97
N TRP A 108 20.51 -6.76 14.21
CA TRP A 108 21.36 -5.58 14.41
C TRP A 108 21.53 -5.18 15.87
N HIS A 109 21.12 -6.03 16.81
CA HIS A 109 21.26 -5.82 18.26
C HIS A 109 20.71 -4.46 18.72
N LEU A 110 19.50 -4.11 18.27
CA LEU A 110 18.87 -2.81 18.50
C LEU A 110 18.16 -2.74 19.87
N ILE A 111 18.92 -3.00 20.93
CA ILE A 111 18.47 -3.00 22.33
C ILE A 111 19.27 -1.99 23.16
N CYS A 112 18.81 -1.70 24.38
CA CYS A 112 19.49 -0.81 25.32
C CYS A 112 19.70 0.61 24.74
N GLU A 113 20.94 1.07 24.59
CA GLU A 113 21.29 2.35 23.94
C GLU A 113 20.60 2.56 22.57
N ASN A 114 20.39 1.48 21.80
CA ASN A 114 19.85 1.51 20.46
C ASN A 114 18.34 1.20 20.36
N GLU A 115 17.63 1.11 21.49
CA GLU A 115 16.20 0.74 21.53
C GLU A 115 15.29 1.72 20.76
N GLY A 116 15.71 2.97 20.57
CA GLY A 116 14.97 3.97 19.81
C GLY A 116 15.00 3.77 18.28
N ILE A 117 15.93 2.98 17.75
CA ILE A 117 16.18 2.87 16.31
C ILE A 117 15.01 2.23 15.54
N PRO A 118 14.40 1.11 15.96
CA PRO A 118 13.25 0.51 15.26
C PRO A 118 12.06 1.48 15.13
N SER A 119 11.79 2.24 16.19
CA SER A 119 10.75 3.28 16.20
C SER A 119 11.10 4.42 15.24
N LEU A 120 12.37 4.86 15.22
CA LEU A 120 12.85 5.86 14.27
C LEU A 120 12.67 5.41 12.82
N ILE A 121 13.01 4.16 12.47
CA ILE A 121 12.81 3.60 11.13
C ILE A 121 11.33 3.67 10.72
N THR A 122 10.43 3.36 11.64
CA THR A 122 8.98 3.43 11.41
C THR A 122 8.53 4.87 11.17
N THR A 123 9.02 5.82 11.96
CA THR A 123 8.77 7.25 11.76
C THR A 123 9.28 7.75 10.41
N ILE A 124 10.48 7.32 10.01
CA ILE A 124 11.06 7.64 8.68
C ILE A 124 10.16 7.10 7.56
N GLN A 125 9.64 5.87 7.70
CA GLN A 125 8.68 5.33 6.74
C GLN A 125 7.41 6.18 6.66
N MET A 126 6.84 6.59 7.79
CA MET A 126 5.63 7.42 7.83
C MET A 126 5.85 8.83 7.24
N LEU A 127 7.02 9.42 7.47
CA LEU A 127 7.42 10.65 6.78
C LEU A 127 7.47 10.45 5.26
N GLY A 128 8.02 9.31 4.82
CA GLY A 128 7.96 8.88 3.43
C GLY A 128 6.52 8.83 2.91
N VAL A 129 5.61 8.15 3.61
CA VAL A 129 4.18 8.03 3.25
C VAL A 129 3.54 9.41 3.06
N PHE A 130 3.77 10.33 3.99
CA PHE A 130 3.26 11.70 3.90
C PHE A 130 3.74 12.42 2.63
N LEU A 131 5.06 12.44 2.40
CA LEU A 131 5.63 13.12 1.24
C LEU A 131 5.21 12.46 -0.09
N GLY A 132 5.17 11.13 -0.12
CA GLY A 132 4.72 10.36 -1.28
C GLY A 132 3.28 10.68 -1.65
N ALA A 133 2.37 10.69 -0.69
CA ALA A 133 0.97 11.03 -0.93
C ALA A 133 0.80 12.45 -1.54
N CYS A 134 1.54 13.44 -1.04
CA CYS A 134 1.51 14.80 -1.58
C CYS A 134 2.04 14.88 -3.02
N ILE A 135 3.17 14.22 -3.31
CA ILE A 135 3.80 14.27 -4.64
C ILE A 135 2.97 13.52 -5.67
N THR A 136 2.55 12.29 -5.33
CA THR A 136 1.80 11.43 -6.24
C THR A 136 0.43 12.00 -6.56
N GLY A 137 -0.25 12.67 -5.62
CA GLY A 137 -1.54 13.32 -5.92
C GLY A 137 -1.42 14.28 -7.12
N GLN A 138 -0.38 15.12 -7.10
CA GLN A 138 -0.09 16.05 -8.21
C GLN A 138 0.32 15.31 -9.49
N LEU A 139 1.11 14.24 -9.35
CA LEU A 139 1.53 13.42 -10.47
C LEU A 139 0.35 12.71 -11.14
N ALA A 140 -0.61 12.21 -10.36
CA ALA A 140 -1.80 11.52 -10.81
C ALA A 140 -2.76 12.45 -11.58
N ASP A 141 -2.86 13.70 -11.14
CA ASP A 141 -3.65 14.70 -11.87
C ASP A 141 -2.99 15.11 -13.20
N LYS A 142 -1.65 15.05 -13.28
CA LYS A 142 -0.91 15.35 -14.51
C LYS A 142 -0.86 14.19 -15.50
N PHE A 143 -0.56 12.98 -15.06
CA PHE A 143 -0.24 11.82 -15.92
C PHE A 143 -1.34 10.76 -16.01
N GLY A 144 -2.40 10.90 -15.21
CA GLY A 144 -3.48 9.92 -15.10
C GLY A 144 -3.34 9.10 -13.82
N ARG A 145 -4.34 8.29 -13.51
CA ARG A 145 -4.42 7.57 -12.23
C ARG A 145 -3.80 6.19 -12.37
N LYS A 146 -4.01 5.55 -13.53
CA LYS A 146 -3.49 4.21 -13.83
C LYS A 146 -1.96 4.18 -13.93
N LYS A 147 -1.34 5.10 -14.68
CA LYS A 147 0.12 5.02 -14.92
C LYS A 147 0.94 5.15 -13.63
N PRO A 148 0.70 6.15 -12.76
CA PRO A 148 1.41 6.27 -11.49
C PRO A 148 1.15 5.08 -10.58
N LEU A 149 -0.11 4.63 -10.46
CA LEU A 149 -0.47 3.48 -9.63
C LEU A 149 0.43 2.26 -9.90
N TYR A 150 0.55 1.83 -11.16
CA TYR A 150 1.32 0.64 -11.49
C TYR A 150 2.83 0.87 -11.45
N LEU A 151 3.30 2.07 -11.81
CA LEU A 151 4.72 2.41 -11.72
C LEU A 151 5.20 2.41 -10.27
N GLU A 152 4.47 3.09 -9.40
CA GLU A 152 4.77 3.18 -7.97
C GLU A 152 4.64 1.82 -7.31
N TYR A 153 3.61 1.04 -7.66
CA TYR A 153 3.45 -0.31 -7.15
C TYR A 153 4.58 -1.24 -7.59
N LEU A 154 5.03 -1.17 -8.85
CA LEU A 154 6.19 -1.93 -9.31
C LEU A 154 7.46 -1.57 -8.52
N LEU A 155 7.73 -0.27 -8.38
CA LEU A 155 8.87 0.21 -7.60
C LEU A 155 8.77 -0.20 -6.12
N LEU A 156 7.55 -0.22 -5.57
CA LEU A 156 7.30 -0.63 -4.19
C LEU A 156 7.73 -2.08 -3.98
N LEU A 157 7.31 -2.98 -4.86
CA LEU A 157 7.66 -4.39 -4.77
C LEU A 157 9.17 -4.62 -4.92
N ILE A 158 9.82 -3.90 -5.85
CA ILE A 158 11.27 -3.99 -6.05
C ILE A 158 12.01 -3.52 -4.80
N LEU A 159 11.69 -2.34 -4.28
CA LEU A 159 12.37 -1.81 -3.08
C LEU A 159 12.08 -2.65 -1.84
N LEU A 160 10.86 -3.15 -1.69
CA LEU A 160 10.51 -4.06 -0.60
C LEU A 160 11.34 -5.35 -0.66
N PHE A 161 11.44 -5.97 -1.84
CA PHE A 161 12.29 -7.14 -2.05
C PHE A 161 13.76 -6.84 -1.76
N CYS A 162 14.30 -5.74 -2.28
CA CYS A 162 15.68 -5.31 -2.01
C CYS A 162 15.94 -5.04 -0.52
N SER A 163 14.93 -4.57 0.22
CA SER A 163 15.08 -4.29 1.67
C SER A 163 15.35 -5.55 2.49
N ALA A 164 14.95 -6.73 2.00
CA ALA A 164 15.27 -8.01 2.63
C ALA A 164 16.76 -8.38 2.56
N PHE A 165 17.56 -7.69 1.75
CA PHE A 165 19.00 -7.89 1.61
C PHE A 165 19.84 -6.80 2.30
N ALA A 166 19.19 -5.86 2.99
CA ALA A 166 19.91 -4.80 3.71
C ALA A 166 20.82 -5.42 4.78
N GLN A 167 22.11 -5.05 4.79
CA GLN A 167 23.10 -5.56 5.75
C GLN A 167 23.23 -4.66 7.00
N SER A 168 22.74 -3.42 6.93
CA SER A 168 22.78 -2.45 8.01
C SER A 168 21.41 -1.81 8.22
N TRP A 169 21.15 -1.37 9.45
CA TRP A 169 19.89 -0.71 9.80
C TRP A 169 19.74 0.64 9.10
N GLN A 170 20.84 1.34 8.79
CA GLN A 170 20.83 2.62 8.08
C GLN A 170 20.35 2.44 6.64
N THR A 171 20.91 1.46 5.91
CA THR A 171 20.46 1.14 4.55
C THR A 171 19.01 0.71 4.56
N PHE A 172 18.60 -0.08 5.55
CA PHE A 172 17.22 -0.46 5.72
C PHE A 172 16.30 0.75 5.96
N ALA A 173 16.69 1.69 6.82
CA ALA A 173 15.93 2.91 7.10
C ALA A 173 15.71 3.77 5.84
N VAL A 174 16.75 3.92 5.02
CA VAL A 174 16.66 4.65 3.74
C VAL A 174 15.72 3.95 2.77
N LEU A 175 15.81 2.63 2.64
CA LEU A 175 14.88 1.87 1.81
C LEU A 175 13.44 2.00 2.32
N ARG A 176 13.24 1.99 3.64
CA ARG A 176 11.93 2.18 4.28
C ARG A 176 11.33 3.56 4.02
N PHE A 177 12.14 4.61 3.95
CA PHE A 177 11.68 5.94 3.53
C PHE A 177 11.05 5.90 2.14
N PHE A 178 11.76 5.33 1.15
CA PHE A 178 11.26 5.26 -0.22
C PHE A 178 10.07 4.30 -0.37
N ILE A 179 10.09 3.15 0.31
CA ILE A 179 8.94 2.23 0.40
C ILE A 179 7.72 2.99 0.95
N GLY A 180 7.89 3.76 2.03
CA GLY A 180 6.84 4.61 2.59
C GLY A 180 6.28 5.58 1.56
N GLY A 181 7.15 6.29 0.83
CA GLY A 181 6.73 7.20 -0.25
C GLY A 181 5.87 6.51 -1.31
N LEU A 182 6.29 5.33 -1.76
CA LEU A 182 5.56 4.56 -2.77
C LEU A 182 4.23 4.02 -2.22
N VAL A 183 4.19 3.59 -0.96
CA VAL A 183 2.93 3.23 -0.27
C VAL A 183 1.96 4.41 -0.27
N GLY A 184 2.42 5.60 0.14
CA GLY A 184 1.58 6.81 0.15
C GLY A 184 1.01 7.17 -1.22
N GLY A 185 1.84 7.07 -2.27
CA GLY A 185 1.39 7.33 -3.64
C GLY A 185 0.36 6.32 -4.15
N VAL A 186 0.62 5.03 -3.92
CA VAL A 186 -0.32 3.97 -4.28
C VAL A 186 -1.63 4.15 -3.53
N LEU A 187 -1.62 4.49 -2.24
CA LEU A 187 -2.85 4.74 -1.47
C LEU A 187 -3.71 5.84 -2.10
N VAL A 188 -3.11 6.95 -2.52
CA VAL A 188 -3.84 8.07 -3.14
C VAL A 188 -4.45 7.66 -4.47
N THR A 189 -3.66 7.06 -5.36
CA THR A 189 -4.12 6.69 -6.70
C THR A 189 -5.12 5.52 -6.67
N ASN A 190 -4.89 4.55 -5.80
CA ASN A 190 -5.77 3.39 -5.60
C ASN A 190 -7.13 3.78 -5.01
N PHE A 191 -7.16 4.77 -4.11
CA PHE A 191 -8.40 5.28 -3.54
C PHE A 191 -9.24 6.05 -4.58
N VAL A 192 -8.59 6.92 -5.38
CA VAL A 192 -9.31 7.79 -6.31
C VAL A 192 -9.81 7.03 -7.54
N LEU A 193 -9.00 6.14 -8.12
CA LEU A 193 -9.32 5.46 -9.39
C LEU A 193 -10.71 4.80 -9.42
N PRO A 194 -11.10 3.92 -8.46
CA PRO A 194 -12.40 3.27 -8.50
C PRO A 194 -13.56 4.25 -8.28
N LEU A 195 -13.35 5.32 -7.52
CA LEU A 195 -14.36 6.34 -7.24
C LEU A 195 -14.76 7.14 -8.50
N GLU A 196 -13.91 7.15 -9.52
CA GLU A 196 -14.18 7.81 -10.80
C GLU A 196 -15.03 6.96 -11.76
N TYR A 197 -15.24 5.68 -11.44
CA TYR A 197 -16.13 4.77 -12.19
C TYR A 197 -17.54 4.70 -11.61
N VAL A 198 -17.73 5.20 -10.38
CA VAL A 198 -18.99 5.01 -9.63
C VAL A 198 -19.72 6.34 -9.46
N ILE A 199 -21.04 6.25 -9.37
CA ILE A 199 -21.89 7.41 -9.12
C ILE A 199 -21.68 7.93 -7.69
N PRO A 200 -21.99 9.22 -7.41
CA PRO A 200 -21.77 9.84 -6.10
C PRO A 200 -22.31 9.06 -4.90
N SER A 201 -23.49 8.43 -5.02
CA SER A 201 -24.11 7.68 -3.92
C SER A 201 -23.33 6.45 -3.47
N TRP A 202 -22.56 5.84 -4.37
CA TRP A 202 -21.73 4.66 -4.08
C TRP A 202 -20.31 5.03 -3.65
N ARG A 203 -19.88 6.28 -3.81
CA ARG A 203 -18.51 6.71 -3.47
C ARG A 203 -18.17 6.49 -2.00
N VAL A 204 -19.10 6.77 -1.09
CA VAL A 204 -18.88 6.56 0.35
C VAL A 204 -18.70 5.07 0.65
N PHE A 205 -19.56 4.22 0.11
CA PHE A 205 -19.45 2.77 0.28
C PHE A 205 -18.13 2.24 -0.29
N CYS A 206 -17.77 2.60 -1.52
CA CYS A 206 -16.50 2.18 -2.14
C CYS A 206 -15.27 2.75 -1.42
N GLY A 207 -15.39 3.90 -0.76
CA GLY A 207 -14.31 4.46 0.06
C GLY A 207 -14.14 3.78 1.41
N CYS A 208 -15.21 3.20 1.97
CA CYS A 208 -15.18 2.48 3.25
C CYS A 208 -14.92 0.98 3.10
N VAL A 209 -15.44 0.37 2.03
CA VAL A 209 -15.29 -1.05 1.75
C VAL A 209 -14.03 -1.23 0.92
N GLY A 210 -13.02 -1.86 1.53
CA GLY A 210 -11.74 -2.12 0.89
C GLY A 210 -11.14 -3.43 1.40
N PHE A 211 -10.01 -3.82 0.80
CA PHE A 211 -9.26 -5.01 1.18
C PHE A 211 -8.13 -4.70 2.15
N TRP A 212 -7.97 -3.45 2.59
CA TRP A 212 -7.02 -3.07 3.63
C TRP A 212 -7.13 -3.93 4.89
N ALA A 213 -8.35 -4.07 5.44
CA ALA A 213 -8.60 -4.88 6.63
C ALA A 213 -8.33 -6.37 6.40
N VAL A 214 -8.63 -6.87 5.19
CA VAL A 214 -8.30 -8.24 4.78
C VAL A 214 -6.79 -8.44 4.75
N GLY A 215 -6.05 -7.48 4.19
CA GLY A 215 -4.59 -7.49 4.21
C GLY A 215 -4.02 -7.55 5.64
N LEU A 216 -4.53 -6.72 6.54
CA LEU A 216 -4.20 -6.76 7.97
C LEU A 216 -4.41 -8.16 8.57
N MET A 217 -5.59 -8.75 8.35
CA MET A 217 -5.92 -10.08 8.87
C MET A 217 -5.02 -11.18 8.30
N LEU A 218 -4.60 -11.07 7.04
CA LEU A 218 -3.73 -12.04 6.38
C LEU A 218 -2.24 -11.87 6.75
N LEU A 219 -1.83 -10.70 7.23
CA LEU A 219 -0.44 -10.47 7.63
C LEU A 219 -0.06 -11.25 8.90
N ALA A 220 -0.99 -11.38 9.85
CA ALA A 220 -0.78 -12.12 11.09
C ALA A 220 -0.44 -13.61 10.88
N PRO A 221 -1.22 -14.42 10.12
CA PRO A 221 -0.85 -15.80 9.85
C PRO A 221 0.44 -15.91 9.04
N LEU A 222 0.73 -14.99 8.12
CA LEU A 222 2.02 -14.96 7.42
C LEU A 222 3.20 -14.82 8.39
N GLY A 223 3.12 -13.91 9.36
CA GLY A 223 4.12 -13.76 10.41
C GLY A 223 4.22 -14.96 11.36
N TYR A 224 3.11 -15.67 11.60
CA TYR A 224 3.12 -16.88 12.41
C TYR A 224 3.88 -18.04 11.74
N PHE A 225 3.65 -18.25 10.43
CA PHE A 225 4.28 -19.32 9.67
C PHE A 225 5.72 -18.97 9.22
N ILE A 226 5.99 -17.70 8.92
CA ILE A 226 7.30 -17.23 8.45
C ILE A 226 7.96 -16.43 9.57
N ARG A 227 8.83 -17.10 10.33
CA ARG A 227 9.53 -16.54 11.49
C ARG A 227 10.82 -15.81 11.16
N ASP A 228 11.28 -15.90 9.91
CA ASP A 228 12.44 -15.16 9.43
C ASP A 228 12.00 -13.84 8.79
N TRP A 229 12.43 -12.70 9.34
CA TRP A 229 11.98 -11.39 8.87
C TRP A 229 12.39 -11.07 7.43
N ARG A 230 13.55 -11.57 6.98
CA ARG A 230 14.02 -11.39 5.59
C ARG A 230 13.13 -12.16 4.63
N THR A 231 12.84 -13.42 4.94
CA THR A 231 11.92 -14.27 4.18
C THR A 231 10.51 -13.69 4.16
N LEU A 232 10.00 -13.21 5.30
CA LEU A 232 8.70 -12.57 5.38
C LEU A 232 8.61 -11.34 4.47
N THR A 233 9.66 -10.50 4.47
CA THR A 233 9.77 -9.32 3.60
C THR A 233 9.78 -9.71 2.12
N MET A 234 10.52 -10.76 1.74
CA MET A 234 10.53 -11.26 0.36
C MET A 234 9.16 -11.81 -0.05
N VAL A 235 8.55 -12.69 0.75
CA VAL A 235 7.26 -13.31 0.45
C VAL A 235 6.16 -12.25 0.28
N THR A 236 6.09 -11.28 1.19
CA THR A 236 5.11 -10.19 1.10
C THR A 236 5.26 -9.35 -0.18
N SER A 237 6.48 -9.14 -0.67
CA SER A 237 6.72 -8.49 -1.97
C SER A 237 6.30 -9.36 -3.17
N LEU A 238 6.58 -10.67 -3.13
CA LEU A 238 6.31 -11.58 -4.24
C LEU A 238 4.81 -11.82 -4.44
N VAL A 239 4.03 -11.87 -3.36
CA VAL A 239 2.57 -12.04 -3.43
C VAL A 239 1.88 -10.85 -4.13
N GLY A 240 2.51 -9.67 -4.17
CA GLY A 240 2.00 -8.52 -4.91
C GLY A 240 2.17 -8.60 -6.43
N LEU A 241 3.11 -9.41 -6.94
CA LEU A 241 3.44 -9.45 -8.37
C LEU A 241 2.25 -9.76 -9.31
N PRO A 242 1.32 -10.69 -8.99
CA PRO A 242 0.18 -10.97 -9.84
C PRO A 242 -0.71 -9.74 -10.11
N MET A 243 -0.72 -8.74 -9.22
CA MET A 243 -1.51 -7.51 -9.42
C MET A 243 -0.99 -6.69 -10.62
N LEU A 244 0.31 -6.78 -10.96
CA LEU A 244 0.85 -6.09 -12.13
C LEU A 244 0.24 -6.61 -13.45
N LEU A 245 -0.21 -7.88 -13.48
CA LEU A 245 -0.85 -8.48 -14.65
C LEU A 245 -2.22 -7.83 -14.95
N SER A 246 -2.85 -7.16 -13.98
CA SER A 246 -4.13 -6.48 -14.20
C SER A 246 -4.02 -5.19 -15.01
N TRP A 247 -2.81 -4.79 -15.46
CA TRP A 247 -2.59 -3.58 -16.26
C TRP A 247 -3.53 -3.48 -17.46
N ARG A 248 -3.83 -4.59 -18.15
CA ARG A 248 -4.72 -4.60 -19.31
C ARG A 248 -6.21 -4.60 -18.93
N LEU A 249 -6.54 -5.01 -17.70
CA LEU A 249 -7.91 -5.18 -17.23
C LEU A 249 -8.53 -3.89 -16.68
N VAL A 250 -7.69 -2.97 -16.20
CA VAL A 250 -8.09 -1.68 -15.63
C VAL A 250 -7.78 -0.58 -16.64
N PRO A 251 -8.77 0.10 -17.23
CA PRO A 251 -8.51 1.25 -18.08
C PRO A 251 -8.15 2.50 -17.26
N GLU A 252 -7.70 3.54 -17.96
CA GLU A 252 -7.52 4.86 -17.35
C GLU A 252 -8.89 5.47 -17.02
N SER A 253 -8.93 6.35 -16.03
CA SER A 253 -10.17 7.03 -15.64
C SER A 253 -10.81 7.80 -16.80
N PRO A 254 -12.08 7.51 -17.18
CA PRO A 254 -12.79 8.31 -18.17
C PRO A 254 -12.94 9.77 -17.72
N ARG A 255 -13.14 9.98 -16.41
CA ARG A 255 -13.24 11.33 -15.83
C ARG A 255 -11.97 12.14 -16.06
N TRP A 256 -10.80 11.51 -15.86
CA TRP A 256 -9.51 12.15 -16.14
C TRP A 256 -9.31 12.43 -17.62
N LEU A 257 -9.67 11.46 -18.48
CA LEU A 257 -9.52 11.62 -19.93
C LEU A 257 -10.34 12.79 -20.46
N LEU A 258 -11.57 12.96 -19.97
CA LEU A 258 -12.41 14.11 -20.29
C LEU A 258 -11.79 15.43 -19.82
N SER A 259 -11.22 15.50 -18.61
CA SER A 259 -10.58 16.72 -18.12
C SER A 259 -9.31 17.09 -18.90
N LYS A 260 -8.68 16.13 -19.58
CA LYS A 260 -7.56 16.34 -20.51
C LYS A 260 -7.98 16.53 -21.96
N GLY A 261 -9.28 16.61 -22.26
CA GLY A 261 -9.79 16.78 -23.63
C GLY A 261 -9.65 15.52 -24.52
N ARG A 262 -9.35 14.36 -23.94
CA ARG A 262 -9.16 13.08 -24.66
C ARG A 262 -10.48 12.32 -24.78
N TYR A 263 -11.45 12.92 -25.46
CA TYR A 263 -12.83 12.38 -25.53
C TYR A 263 -12.94 11.05 -26.25
N GLU A 264 -12.24 10.84 -27.36
CA GLU A 264 -12.35 9.57 -28.10
C GLU A 264 -11.93 8.36 -27.25
N GLU A 265 -10.89 8.51 -26.43
CA GLU A 265 -10.47 7.46 -25.49
C GLU A 265 -11.50 7.26 -24.37
N ALA A 266 -12.02 8.36 -23.80
CA ALA A 266 -13.07 8.28 -22.79
C ALA A 266 -14.33 7.58 -23.33
N LYS A 267 -14.73 7.92 -24.56
CA LYS A 267 -15.86 7.33 -25.28
C LYS A 267 -15.67 5.84 -25.51
N GLN A 268 -14.50 5.40 -25.98
CA GLN A 268 -14.20 3.98 -26.17
C GLN A 268 -14.34 3.19 -24.86
N ILE A 269 -13.84 3.74 -23.75
CA ILE A 269 -13.97 3.10 -22.44
C ILE A 269 -15.43 3.05 -22.01
N ILE A 270 -16.18 4.15 -22.13
CA ILE A 270 -17.61 4.21 -21.78
C ILE A 270 -18.43 3.21 -22.60
N LEU A 271 -18.19 3.10 -23.91
CA LEU A 271 -18.85 2.12 -24.77
C LEU A 271 -18.50 0.67 -24.38
N THR A 272 -17.26 0.43 -23.97
CA THR A 272 -16.85 -0.88 -23.42
C THR A 272 -17.60 -1.20 -22.12
N MET A 273 -17.79 -0.20 -21.24
CA MET A 273 -18.61 -0.38 -20.03
C MET A 273 -20.07 -0.68 -20.36
N ALA A 274 -20.64 0.04 -21.33
CA ALA A 274 -22.02 -0.15 -21.77
C ALA A 274 -22.23 -1.56 -22.33
N ALA A 275 -21.34 -2.01 -23.22
CA ALA A 275 -21.38 -3.36 -23.78
C ALA A 275 -21.27 -4.44 -22.70
N TYR A 276 -20.36 -4.28 -21.72
CA TYR A 276 -20.21 -5.23 -20.62
C TYR A 276 -21.41 -5.26 -19.67
N ASN A 277 -22.05 -4.11 -19.44
CA ASN A 277 -23.23 -3.98 -18.60
C ASN A 277 -24.54 -4.25 -19.34
N LYS A 278 -24.50 -4.59 -20.65
CA LYS A 278 -25.67 -4.80 -21.52
C LYS A 278 -26.60 -3.58 -21.57
N VAL A 279 -26.02 -2.39 -21.64
CA VAL A 279 -26.73 -1.12 -21.83
C VAL A 279 -26.62 -0.70 -23.28
N ASP A 280 -27.75 -0.58 -23.97
CA ASP A 280 -27.77 -0.16 -25.37
C ASP A 280 -27.47 1.34 -25.47
N ASN A 281 -26.41 1.65 -26.22
CA ASN A 281 -25.98 2.97 -26.71
C ASN A 281 -26.23 4.15 -25.72
N PRO A 282 -25.33 4.39 -24.74
CA PRO A 282 -25.49 5.49 -23.79
C PRO A 282 -25.55 6.85 -24.52
N ASP A 283 -26.35 7.79 -24.03
CA ASP A 283 -26.45 9.12 -24.64
C ASP A 283 -25.19 9.93 -24.31
N LEU A 284 -24.29 10.04 -25.30
CA LEU A 284 -23.03 10.77 -25.20
C LEU A 284 -23.10 12.16 -25.85
N THR A 285 -24.26 12.55 -26.37
CA THR A 285 -24.43 13.78 -27.16
C THR A 285 -24.14 15.02 -26.32
N GLN A 286 -24.71 15.08 -25.10
CA GLN A 286 -24.47 16.20 -24.19
C GLN A 286 -23.03 16.23 -23.68
N LEU A 287 -22.41 15.06 -23.47
CA LEU A 287 -21.00 14.94 -23.09
C LEU A 287 -20.09 15.51 -24.18
N GLN A 288 -20.36 15.20 -25.45
CA GLN A 288 -19.61 15.73 -26.59
C GLN A 288 -19.77 17.24 -26.74
N LEU A 289 -21.00 17.75 -26.59
CA LEU A 289 -21.27 19.19 -26.67
C LEU A 289 -20.59 19.98 -25.56
N SER A 290 -20.45 19.39 -24.36
CA SER A 290 -19.74 20.00 -23.23
C SER A 290 -18.22 20.10 -23.41
N MET A 291 -17.66 19.46 -24.44
CA MET A 291 -16.24 19.55 -24.78
C MET A 291 -15.91 20.67 -25.77
N VAL A 292 -16.90 21.15 -26.53
CA VAL A 292 -16.71 22.15 -27.60
C VAL A 292 -16.97 23.58 -27.10
N ARG A 293 -17.66 23.73 -25.96
CA ARG A 293 -17.91 25.02 -25.27
C ARG A 293 -16.80 25.33 -24.27
#